data_AF-A0A8T3BW93-F1
#
_entry.id   AF-A0A8T3BW93-F1
#
_cell.length_a   1.000
_cell.length_b   1.000
_cell.length_c   1.000
_cell.angle_alpha   90.00
_cell.angle_beta   90.00
_cell.angle_gamma   90.00
#
_symmetry.space_group_name_H-M   'P 1'
#
loop_
_entity.id
_entity.type
_entity.pdbx_description
1 polymer ?
#
loop_
_entity_poly.entity_id
_entity_poly.type
_entity_poly.pdbx_seq_one_letter_code
_entity_poly.pdbx_strand_id
1 'polypeptide(L)'
;MMKNILGLGVTNELSQVLQRKDQDIINTMTLVRISKQRLQNMRNDGWDTLFKEVELFCENNCINVPNMTNSFMIRGRSMRRTESMTNRHHYQIELFYTVINMQLQELNNSFDEINIELLMCVACLN
;
A
#
# COMPACT_ATOMS: atom_id res chain seq x y z
N MET A 1 21.39 35.84 41.20
CA MET A 1 21.29 35.71 39.73
C MET A 1 21.98 34.39 39.36
N MET A 2 21.20 33.32 39.09
CA MET A 2 21.63 32.06 38.45
C MET A 2 20.53 31.00 38.66
N LYS A 3 19.50 31.02 37.81
CA LYS A 3 18.56 29.91 37.58
C LYS A 3 18.12 30.07 36.13
N ASN A 4 18.88 29.55 35.16
CA ASN A 4 18.43 29.40 33.77
C ASN A 4 19.37 28.59 32.84
N ILE A 5 20.39 27.88 33.33
CA ILE A 5 21.39 27.25 32.44
C ILE A 5 21.20 25.72 32.28
N LEU A 6 20.51 25.03 33.21
CA LEU A 6 20.37 23.56 33.14
C LEU A 6 19.18 23.08 32.27
N GLY A 7 18.21 23.95 31.96
CA GLY A 7 17.04 23.57 31.16
C GLY A 7 17.30 23.57 29.64
N LEU A 8 18.16 24.47 29.16
CA LEU A 8 18.43 24.70 27.73
C LEU A 8 19.25 23.59 27.07
N GLY A 9 20.17 22.94 27.79
CA GLY A 9 20.98 21.85 27.24
C GLY A 9 20.13 20.61 26.93
N VAL A 10 19.30 20.18 27.90
CA VAL A 10 18.42 19.02 27.75
C VAL A 10 17.30 19.30 26.74
N THR A 11 16.71 20.49 26.73
CA THR A 11 15.70 20.86 25.71
C THR A 11 16.29 21.00 24.31
N ASN A 12 17.52 21.47 24.17
CA ASN A 12 18.20 21.54 22.87
C ASN A 12 18.61 20.15 22.35
N GLU A 13 19.09 19.25 23.22
CA GLU A 13 19.35 17.85 22.84
C GLU A 13 18.05 17.11 22.50
N LEU A 14 16.99 17.31 23.27
CA LEU A 14 15.67 16.75 22.99
C LEU A 14 15.09 17.31 21.68
N SER A 15 15.22 18.62 21.46
CA SER A 15 14.80 19.30 20.23
C SER A 15 15.59 18.82 19.02
N GLN A 16 16.91 18.60 19.14
CA GLN A 16 17.72 18.03 18.06
C GLN A 16 17.38 16.57 17.79
N VAL A 17 17.08 15.78 18.82
CA VAL A 17 16.63 14.38 18.67
C VAL A 17 15.24 14.32 18.03
N LEU A 18 14.35 15.26 18.37
CA LEU A 18 13.01 15.38 17.78
C LEU A 18 13.06 15.91 16.35
N GLN A 19 13.84 16.96 16.04
CA GLN A 19 14.01 17.46 14.66
C GLN A 19 14.57 16.40 13.70
N ARG A 20 15.49 15.53 14.18
CA ARG A 20 15.95 14.38 13.40
C ARG A 20 14.80 13.40 13.13
N LYS A 21 13.91 13.18 14.10
CA LYS A 21 12.73 12.31 13.97
C LYS A 21 11.56 12.94 13.22
N ASP A 22 11.40 14.26 13.22
CA ASP A 22 10.35 14.97 12.51
C ASP A 22 10.57 14.88 11.01
N GLN A 23 11.83 14.98 10.56
CA GLN A 23 12.17 14.71 9.17
C GLN A 23 11.86 13.27 8.78
N ASP A 24 12.12 12.30 9.68
CA ASP A 24 11.76 10.90 9.46
C ASP A 24 10.24 10.70 9.41
N ILE A 25 9.47 11.44 10.21
CA ILE A 25 8.00 11.44 10.18
C ILE A 25 7.51 12.03 8.85
N ILE A 26 7.98 13.21 8.45
CA ILE A 26 7.60 13.86 7.18
C ILE A 26 7.99 12.99 5.97
N ASN A 27 9.18 12.38 6.00
CA ASN A 27 9.64 11.47 4.97
C ASN A 27 8.76 10.21 4.91
N THR A 28 8.43 9.61 6.06
CA THR A 28 7.55 8.44 6.17
C THR A 28 6.17 8.79 5.61
N MET A 29 5.60 9.93 5.98
CA MET A 29 4.30 10.39 5.48
C MET A 29 4.30 10.62 3.98
N THR A 30 5.38 11.20 3.45
CA THR A 30 5.58 11.37 2.01
C THR A 30 5.63 10.02 1.30
N LEU A 31 6.34 9.05 1.84
CA LEU A 31 6.42 7.69 1.32
C LEU A 31 5.06 6.98 1.36
N VAL A 32 4.29 7.12 2.43
CA VAL A 32 2.93 6.56 2.55
C VAL A 32 2.03 7.14 1.45
N ARG A 33 2.04 8.47 1.26
CA ARG A 33 1.26 9.12 0.20
C ARG A 33 1.66 8.64 -1.20
N ILE A 34 2.96 8.58 -1.49
CA ILE A 34 3.47 8.08 -2.78
C ILE A 34 3.07 6.62 -2.99
N SER A 35 3.14 5.79 -1.94
CA SER A 35 2.80 4.37 -2.01
C SER A 35 1.31 4.17 -2.26
N LYS A 36 0.43 4.91 -1.57
CA LYS A 36 -1.03 4.91 -1.84
C LYS A 36 -1.31 5.30 -3.30
N GLN A 37 -0.65 6.34 -3.82
CA GLN A 37 -0.81 6.74 -5.22
C GLN A 37 -0.35 5.66 -6.20
N ARG A 38 0.80 5.03 -5.95
CA ARG A 38 1.32 3.95 -6.80
C ARG A 38 0.39 2.74 -6.81
N LEU A 39 -0.14 2.34 -5.65
CA LEU A 39 -1.12 1.26 -5.55
C LEU A 39 -2.40 1.58 -6.34
N GLN A 40 -2.91 2.80 -6.25
CA GLN A 40 -4.07 3.23 -7.05
C GLN A 40 -3.79 3.19 -8.55
N ASN A 41 -2.63 3.70 -8.99
CA ASN A 41 -2.24 3.63 -10.40
C ASN A 41 -2.10 2.18 -10.87
N MET A 42 -1.50 1.31 -10.05
CA MET A 42 -1.35 -0.11 -10.34
C MET A 42 -2.71 -0.82 -10.46
N ARG A 43 -3.69 -0.45 -9.62
CA ARG A 43 -5.05 -0.98 -9.72
C ARG A 43 -5.76 -0.54 -11.00
N ASN A 44 -5.61 0.73 -11.38
CA ASN A 44 -6.34 1.29 -12.52
C ASN A 44 -5.76 0.83 -13.87
N ASP A 45 -4.43 0.83 -13.99
CA ASP A 45 -3.74 0.66 -15.27
C ASP A 45 -2.66 -0.44 -15.24
N GLY A 46 -2.35 -1.01 -14.07
CA GLY A 46 -1.23 -1.93 -13.90
C GLY A 46 -1.52 -3.38 -14.27
N TRP A 47 -2.79 -3.78 -14.40
CA TRP A 47 -3.18 -5.18 -14.66
C TRP A 47 -2.56 -5.72 -15.95
N ASP A 48 -2.74 -5.04 -17.09
CA ASP A 48 -2.28 -5.58 -18.39
C ASP A 48 -0.75 -5.65 -18.45
N THR A 49 -0.05 -4.76 -17.75
CA THR A 49 1.42 -4.78 -17.64
C THR A 49 1.87 -5.98 -16.81
N LEU A 50 1.31 -6.14 -15.60
CA LEU A 50 1.61 -7.27 -14.73
C LEU A 50 1.29 -8.60 -15.40
N PHE A 51 0.14 -8.68 -16.09
CA PHE A 51 -0.28 -9.91 -16.74
C PHE A 51 0.70 -10.34 -17.83
N LYS A 52 1.20 -9.40 -18.65
CA LYS A 52 2.26 -9.69 -19.65
C LYS A 52 3.55 -10.18 -19.01
N GLU A 53 3.98 -9.59 -17.90
CA GLU A 53 5.17 -10.05 -17.18
C GLU A 53 4.99 -11.48 -16.64
N VAL A 54 3.79 -11.79 -16.13
CA VAL A 54 3.43 -13.14 -15.67
C VAL A 54 3.37 -14.12 -16.84
N GLU A 55 2.84 -13.73 -18.00
CA GLU A 55 2.83 -14.56 -19.21
C GLU A 55 4.26 -14.88 -19.66
N LEU A 56 5.14 -13.88 -19.76
CA LEU A 56 6.55 -14.07 -20.10
C LEU A 56 7.27 -14.98 -19.10
N PHE A 57 7.02 -14.78 -17.80
CA PHE A 57 7.57 -15.66 -16.76
C PHE A 57 7.08 -17.10 -16.94
N CYS A 58 5.79 -17.30 -17.19
CA CYS A 58 5.22 -18.62 -17.40
C CYS A 58 5.81 -19.30 -18.64
N GLU A 59 5.93 -18.58 -19.76
CA GLU A 59 6.55 -19.08 -21.00
C GLU A 59 7.99 -19.54 -20.76
N ASN A 60 8.80 -18.72 -20.08
CA ASN A 60 10.19 -19.03 -19.75
C ASN A 60 10.35 -20.27 -18.84
N ASN A 61 9.31 -20.61 -18.09
CA ASN A 61 9.29 -21.74 -17.16
C ASN A 61 8.43 -22.90 -17.65
N CYS A 62 7.94 -22.87 -18.90
CA CYS A 62 7.04 -23.88 -19.48
C CYS A 62 5.76 -24.11 -18.65
N ILE A 63 5.26 -23.07 -18.00
CA ILE A 63 4.00 -23.08 -17.24
C ILE A 63 2.88 -22.67 -18.18
N ASN A 64 1.81 -23.47 -18.25
CA ASN A 64 0.67 -23.15 -19.10
C ASN A 64 -0.21 -22.06 -18.45
N VAL A 65 -0.44 -20.96 -19.17
CA VAL A 65 -1.33 -19.88 -18.74
C VAL A 65 -2.77 -20.20 -19.16
N PRO A 66 -3.75 -20.13 -18.24
CA PRO A 66 -5.15 -20.38 -18.58
C PRO A 66 -5.69 -19.30 -19.54
N ASN A 67 -6.50 -19.70 -20.51
CA ASN A 67 -7.15 -18.76 -21.42
C ASN A 67 -8.09 -17.82 -20.64
N MET A 68 -7.84 -16.51 -20.72
CA MET A 68 -8.54 -15.51 -19.92
C MET A 68 -10.03 -15.31 -20.26
N THR A 69 -10.47 -15.77 -21.44
CA THR A 69 -11.88 -15.73 -21.87
C THR A 69 -12.67 -16.95 -21.44
N ASN A 70 -11.99 -18.06 -21.11
CA ASN A 70 -12.67 -19.26 -20.63
C ASN A 70 -13.28 -19.04 -19.25
N SER A 71 -14.30 -19.84 -18.95
CA SER A 71 -14.88 -19.88 -17.61
C SER A 71 -13.84 -20.33 -16.58
N PHE A 72 -13.82 -19.61 -15.46
CA PHE A 72 -13.05 -19.96 -14.28
C PHE A 72 -13.68 -21.17 -13.61
N MET A 73 -12.93 -22.27 -13.56
CA MET A 73 -13.37 -23.51 -12.91
C MET A 73 -12.60 -23.74 -11.62
N ILE A 74 -13.32 -23.73 -10.49
CA ILE A 74 -12.77 -24.19 -9.22
C ILE A 74 -12.76 -25.71 -9.23
N ARG A 75 -11.56 -26.30 -9.24
CA ARG A 75 -11.37 -27.75 -9.19
C ARG A 75 -12.05 -28.30 -7.91
N GLY A 76 -13.06 -29.16 -8.09
CA GLY A 76 -13.77 -29.82 -6.97
C GLY A 76 -15.10 -29.21 -6.53
N ARG A 77 -15.62 -28.14 -7.16
CA ARG A 77 -16.97 -27.63 -6.89
C ARG A 77 -17.95 -27.96 -8.02
N SER A 78 -19.14 -28.44 -7.64
CA SER A 78 -20.26 -28.68 -8.56
C SER A 78 -20.72 -27.38 -9.22
N MET A 79 -20.92 -27.41 -10.55
CA MET A 79 -21.45 -26.35 -11.43
C MET A 79 -22.91 -25.98 -11.15
N ARG A 80 -23.29 -25.75 -9.89
CA ARG A 80 -24.66 -25.35 -9.55
C ARG A 80 -24.67 -23.90 -9.07
N ARG A 81 -25.01 -23.04 -10.02
CA ARG A 81 -25.43 -21.63 -9.88
C ARG A 81 -24.30 -20.63 -9.64
N THR A 82 -23.63 -20.25 -10.70
CA THR A 82 -23.13 -18.89 -10.86
C THR A 82 -23.01 -18.63 -12.35
N GLU A 83 -23.35 -17.43 -12.82
CA GLU A 83 -22.93 -16.98 -14.16
C GLU A 83 -21.46 -17.34 -14.36
N SER A 84 -21.09 -17.89 -15.51
CA SER A 84 -19.74 -18.41 -15.70
C SER A 84 -18.72 -17.26 -15.64
N MET A 85 -18.20 -16.99 -14.45
CA MET A 85 -17.14 -16.02 -14.23
C MET A 85 -15.95 -16.40 -15.10
N THR A 86 -15.34 -15.44 -15.79
CA THR A 86 -14.18 -15.72 -16.63
C THR A 86 -12.91 -15.79 -15.79
N ASN A 87 -11.88 -16.47 -16.31
CA ASN A 87 -10.54 -16.45 -15.70
C ASN A 87 -10.05 -15.01 -15.50
N ARG A 88 -10.29 -14.11 -16.48
CA ARG A 88 -9.92 -12.70 -16.35
C ARG A 88 -10.59 -12.05 -15.14
N HIS A 89 -11.89 -12.23 -14.98
CA HIS A 89 -12.61 -11.63 -13.86
C HIS A 89 -12.06 -12.12 -12.52
N HIS A 90 -11.84 -13.43 -12.38
CA HIS A 90 -11.30 -13.98 -11.14
C HIS A 90 -9.91 -13.41 -10.80
N TYR A 91 -8.96 -13.47 -11.73
CA TYR A 91 -7.60 -13.03 -11.43
C TYR A 91 -7.47 -11.51 -11.33
N GLN A 92 -8.15 -10.75 -12.20
CA GLN A 92 -8.06 -9.28 -12.20
C GLN A 92 -8.87 -8.65 -11.07
N ILE A 93 -10.12 -9.07 -10.90
CA ILE A 93 -11.05 -8.41 -9.98
C ILE A 93 -10.98 -9.06 -8.61
N GLU A 94 -11.21 -10.37 -8.52
CA GLU A 94 -11.32 -11.03 -7.21
C GLU A 94 -9.98 -11.18 -6.49
N LEU A 95 -8.87 -11.30 -7.23
CA LEU A 95 -7.54 -11.40 -6.65
C LEU A 95 -6.78 -10.08 -6.71
N PHE A 96 -6.41 -9.61 -7.89
CA PHE A 96 -5.50 -8.48 -8.03
C PHE A 96 -6.07 -7.18 -7.44
N TYR A 97 -7.30 -6.80 -7.78
CA TYR A 97 -7.91 -5.60 -7.18
C TYR A 97 -8.17 -5.77 -5.70
N THR A 98 -8.60 -6.95 -5.24
CA THR A 98 -8.82 -7.22 -3.81
C THR A 98 -7.54 -7.02 -3.00
N VAL A 99 -6.41 -7.57 -3.44
CA VAL A 99 -5.12 -7.43 -2.74
C VAL A 99 -4.71 -5.95 -2.66
N ILE A 100 -4.81 -5.21 -3.78
CA ILE A 100 -4.46 -3.79 -3.76
C ILE A 100 -5.40 -2.99 -2.86
N ASN A 101 -6.70 -3.26 -2.90
CA ASN A 101 -7.68 -2.58 -2.05
C ASN A 101 -7.40 -2.86 -0.56
N MET A 102 -7.03 -4.10 -0.20
CA MET A 102 -6.64 -4.46 1.16
C MET A 102 -5.42 -3.65 1.62
N GLN A 103 -4.37 -3.59 0.80
CA GLN A 103 -3.17 -2.79 1.12
C GLN A 103 -3.49 -1.31 1.28
N LEU A 104 -4.33 -0.75 0.41
CA LEU A 104 -4.80 0.63 0.52
C LEU A 104 -5.60 0.86 1.79
N GLN A 105 -6.48 -0.06 2.15
CA GLN A 105 -7.28 0.01 3.36
C GLN A 105 -6.40 -0.05 4.61
N GLU A 106 -5.42 -0.93 4.67
CA GLU A 106 -4.46 -1.00 5.79
C GLU A 106 -3.67 0.30 5.94
N LEU A 107 -3.18 0.86 4.84
CA LEU A 107 -2.49 2.15 4.84
C LEU A 107 -3.40 3.32 5.23
N ASN A 108 -4.70 3.26 4.90
CA ASN A 108 -5.66 4.27 5.29
C ASN A 108 -6.03 4.16 6.77
N ASN A 109 -6.19 2.96 7.29
CA ASN A 109 -6.49 2.74 8.71
C ASN A 109 -5.30 3.09 9.62
N SER A 110 -4.07 2.83 9.16
CA SER A 110 -2.85 3.09 9.94
C SER A 110 -2.40 4.55 9.89
N PHE A 111 -2.78 5.28 8.83
CA PHE A 111 -2.41 6.66 8.58
C PHE A 111 -3.63 7.43 8.05
N ASP A 112 -4.62 7.62 8.91
CA ASP A 112 -5.80 8.45 8.62
C ASP A 112 -5.48 9.95 8.83
N GLU A 113 -6.28 10.83 8.22
CA GLU A 113 -6.07 12.28 8.27
C GLU A 113 -5.94 12.82 9.70
N ILE A 114 -6.66 12.23 10.66
CA ILE A 114 -6.66 12.65 12.06
C ILE A 114 -5.36 12.28 12.75
N ASN A 115 -4.87 11.04 12.59
CA ASN A 115 -3.57 10.63 13.14
C ASN A 115 -2.43 11.41 12.49
N ILE A 116 -2.58 11.76 11.21
CA ILE A 116 -1.62 12.59 10.47
C ILE A 116 -1.61 14.03 10.97
N GLU A 117 -2.77 14.66 11.13
CA GLU A 117 -2.88 16.00 11.71
C GLU A 117 -2.36 16.03 13.15
N LEU A 118 -2.65 14.99 13.95
CA LEU A 118 -2.10 14.89 15.31
C LEU A 118 -0.58 14.75 15.30
N LEU A 119 -0.01 13.89 14.46
CA LEU A 119 1.44 13.74 14.30
C LEU A 119 2.09 15.05 13.81
N MET A 120 1.46 15.73 12.86
CA MET A 120 1.93 17.02 12.34
C MET A 120 1.78 18.14 13.38
N CYS A 121 0.71 18.17 14.16
CA CYS A 121 0.52 19.13 15.25
C CYS A 121 1.55 18.91 16.35
N VAL A 122 1.85 17.66 16.71
CA VAL A 122 2.94 17.34 17.64
C VAL A 122 4.30 17.76 17.08
N ALA A 123 4.54 17.59 15.78
CA ALA A 123 5.75 18.07 15.11
C ALA A 123 5.82 19.61 14.99
N CYS A 124 4.68 20.30 14.87
CA CYS A 124 4.57 21.76 14.74
C CYS A 124 4.49 22.51 16.09
N LEU A 125 4.26 21.81 17.21
CA LEU A 125 4.32 22.35 18.56
C LEU A 125 5.78 22.39 19.10
N ASN A 126 6.76 22.00 18.27
CA ASN A 126 8.19 22.22 18.45
C ASN A 126 8.60 23.66 18.10
#